data_AF-A0A6G3CKF0-F1
#
_entry.id   AF-A0A6G3CKF0-F1
#
_cell.length_a   1.000
_cell.length_b   1.000
_cell.length_c   1.000
_cell.angle_alpha   90.00
_cell.angle_beta   90.00
_cell.angle_gamma   90.00
#
_symmetry.space_group_name_H-M   'P 1'
#
loop_
_entity.id
_entity.type
_entity.pdbx_description
1 polymer ?
#
loop_
_entity_poly.entity_id
_entity_poly.type
_entity_poly.pdbx_seq_one_letter_code
_entity_poly.pdbx_strand_id
1 'polypeptide(L)'
;MKEILDAIQSQDSTAADFAALSLPESYRAITVHKDEAEMFAGLETRDKDPRKSIHLDDVPVPELGPGEALVAVMASSVNYNSVWTSIFEPVSTFSFLERYGKLSELTKRHDLPYHVIGSDLAGVVLRTGPGVNAWNPGDEVVAHCLSVELESSDGHNDTMLDPEQRIWGFETNFGGLAEIALVKSNQLMPKPKHLSWEEAAA
;
A
#
# COMPACT_ATOMS: atom_id res chain seq x y z
N MET A 1 -13.62 7.92 -8.05
CA MET A 1 -13.85 7.07 -6.86
C MET A 1 -15.27 6.51 -6.78
N LYS A 2 -16.32 7.33 -6.82
CA LYS A 2 -17.72 6.82 -6.72
C LYS A 2 -18.06 5.71 -7.72
N GLU A 3 -17.72 5.88 -8.99
CA GLU A 3 -17.99 4.86 -10.02
C GLU A 3 -17.28 3.51 -9.76
N ILE A 4 -16.09 3.56 -9.15
CA ILE A 4 -15.36 2.35 -8.73
C ILE A 4 -16.14 1.63 -7.62
N LEU A 5 -16.59 2.37 -6.61
CA LEU A 5 -17.38 1.80 -5.52
C LEU A 5 -18.71 1.22 -6.01
N ASP A 6 -19.42 1.97 -6.87
CA ASP A 6 -20.69 1.53 -7.47
C ASP A 6 -20.48 0.22 -8.28
N ALA A 7 -19.35 0.10 -8.99
CA ALA A 7 -19.00 -1.13 -9.71
C ALA A 7 -18.71 -2.30 -8.76
N ILE A 8 -18.01 -2.10 -7.64
CA ILE A 8 -17.75 -3.15 -6.64
C ILE A 8 -19.04 -3.64 -5.97
N GLN A 9 -19.99 -2.73 -5.73
CA GLN A 9 -21.26 -3.07 -5.08
C GLN A 9 -22.28 -3.72 -6.02
N SER A 10 -22.07 -3.61 -7.34
CA SER A 10 -22.92 -4.22 -8.36
C SER A 10 -22.61 -5.71 -8.54
N GLN A 11 -23.65 -6.55 -8.57
CA GLN A 11 -23.53 -7.99 -8.83
C GLN A 11 -23.28 -8.30 -10.32
N ASP A 12 -23.51 -7.33 -11.20
CA ASP A 12 -23.44 -7.51 -12.65
C ASP A 12 -22.10 -7.04 -13.24
N SER A 13 -21.22 -6.44 -12.43
CA SER A 13 -19.93 -5.94 -12.90
C SER A 13 -19.02 -7.07 -13.36
N THR A 14 -18.41 -6.88 -14.51
CA THR A 14 -17.46 -7.81 -15.13
C THR A 14 -16.05 -7.26 -15.07
N ALA A 15 -15.05 -8.12 -15.31
CA ALA A 15 -13.65 -7.70 -15.43
C ALA A 15 -13.44 -6.61 -16.52
N ALA A 16 -14.22 -6.65 -17.60
CA ALA A 16 -14.16 -5.65 -18.66
C ALA A 16 -14.66 -4.28 -18.20
N ASP A 17 -15.66 -4.25 -17.31
CA ASP A 17 -16.18 -3.00 -16.74
C ASP A 17 -15.10 -2.34 -15.88
N PHE A 18 -14.45 -3.11 -14.99
CA PHE A 18 -13.33 -2.61 -14.17
C PHE A 18 -12.17 -2.09 -15.03
N ALA A 19 -11.81 -2.81 -16.10
CA ALA A 19 -10.76 -2.41 -17.02
C ALA A 19 -11.08 -1.12 -17.80
N ALA A 20 -12.36 -0.81 -17.99
CA ALA A 20 -12.83 0.39 -18.67
C ALA A 20 -13.01 1.61 -17.75
N LEU A 21 -13.17 1.40 -16.43
CA LEU A 21 -13.33 2.49 -15.46
C LEU A 21 -12.17 3.49 -15.51
N SER A 22 -12.46 4.79 -15.55
CA SER A 22 -11.38 5.78 -15.48
C SER A 22 -10.77 5.81 -14.09
N LEU A 23 -9.44 5.78 -14.00
CA LEU A 23 -8.74 6.02 -12.74
C LEU A 23 -8.90 7.50 -12.34
N PRO A 24 -9.11 7.81 -11.05
CA PRO A 24 -9.15 9.19 -10.60
C PRO A 24 -7.74 9.81 -10.67
N GLU A 25 -7.65 11.14 -10.75
CA GLU A 25 -6.36 11.85 -10.69
C GLU A 25 -5.75 11.80 -9.27
N SER A 26 -6.60 11.77 -8.24
CA SER A 26 -6.22 11.68 -6.83
C SER A 26 -7.16 10.74 -6.05
N TYR A 27 -6.70 10.29 -4.90
CA TYR A 27 -7.45 9.44 -3.99
C TYR A 27 -7.16 9.83 -2.54
N ARG A 28 -8.11 9.53 -1.65
CA ARG A 28 -7.95 9.84 -0.23
C ARG A 28 -7.07 8.81 0.47
N ALA A 29 -6.16 9.27 1.30
CA ALA A 29 -5.19 8.44 1.99
C ALA A 29 -4.90 8.94 3.42
N ILE A 30 -4.58 7.99 4.30
CA ILE A 30 -4.00 8.27 5.61
C ILE A 30 -2.49 8.42 5.46
N THR A 31 -1.99 9.60 5.78
CA THR A 31 -0.59 10.00 5.55
C THR A 31 0.10 10.45 6.83
N VAL A 32 1.43 10.35 6.83
CA VAL A 32 2.31 11.16 7.70
C VAL A 32 3.19 12.05 6.82
N HIS A 33 3.67 13.17 7.34
CA HIS A 33 4.46 14.17 6.57
C HIS A 33 5.91 14.24 7.02
N LYS A 34 6.81 14.51 6.07
CA LYS A 34 8.26 14.48 6.28
C LYS A 34 8.76 15.61 7.17
N ASP A 35 8.19 16.80 7.02
CA ASP A 35 8.52 17.98 7.81
C ASP A 35 8.04 17.91 9.27
N GLU A 36 7.18 16.94 9.59
CA GLU A 36 6.70 16.66 10.94
C GLU A 36 7.46 15.52 11.64
N ALA A 37 8.46 14.90 11.00
CA ALA A 37 9.15 13.73 11.53
C ALA A 37 9.77 13.93 12.93
N GLU A 38 10.10 15.18 13.29
CA GLU A 38 10.68 15.55 14.59
C GLU A 38 9.66 16.15 15.57
N MET A 39 8.35 16.16 15.24
CA MET A 39 7.31 16.84 16.04
C MET A 39 7.15 16.29 17.47
N PHE A 40 7.62 15.06 17.71
CA PHE A 40 7.58 14.40 19.00
C PHE A 40 8.95 14.31 19.70
N ALA A 41 9.96 15.04 19.21
CA ALA A 41 11.28 15.06 19.82
C ALA A 41 11.22 15.47 21.30
N GLY A 42 11.85 14.68 22.17
CA GLY A 42 11.88 14.92 23.62
C GLY A 42 10.64 14.45 24.40
N LEU A 43 9.63 13.87 23.74
CA LEU A 43 8.49 13.22 24.42
C LEU A 43 8.78 11.73 24.68
N GLU A 44 8.26 11.21 25.79
CA GLU A 44 8.20 9.77 26.05
C GLU A 44 7.26 9.08 25.06
N THR A 45 7.58 7.85 24.64
CA THR A 45 6.78 7.07 23.66
C THR A 45 5.29 7.03 24.00
N ARG A 46 4.94 6.95 25.30
CA ARG A 46 3.55 6.88 25.77
C ARG A 46 2.73 8.16 25.48
N ASP A 47 3.41 9.30 25.41
CA ASP A 47 2.82 10.63 25.23
C ASP A 47 2.80 11.09 23.76
N LYS A 48 3.44 10.33 22.86
CA LYS A 48 3.34 10.51 21.42
C LYS A 48 1.96 10.08 20.97
N ASP A 49 1.18 11.05 20.48
CA ASP A 49 -0.23 10.86 20.12
C ASP A 49 -0.37 10.77 18.59
N PRO A 50 -0.66 9.58 18.03
CA PRO A 50 -0.83 9.38 16.57
C PRO A 50 -1.81 10.35 15.91
N ARG A 51 -2.81 10.84 16.66
CA ARG A 51 -3.84 11.75 16.14
C ARG A 51 -3.28 13.13 15.74
N LYS A 52 -2.04 13.44 16.14
CA LYS A 52 -1.38 14.70 15.80
C LYS A 52 -0.56 14.64 14.52
N SER A 53 -0.10 13.45 14.12
CA SER A 53 0.81 13.22 12.99
C SER A 53 0.12 12.55 11.80
N ILE A 54 -1.04 11.93 12.02
CA ILE A 54 -1.84 11.31 10.98
C ILE A 54 -2.74 12.36 10.33
N HIS A 55 -2.65 12.46 9.00
CA HIS A 55 -3.47 13.33 8.18
C HIS A 55 -4.35 12.53 7.23
N LEU A 56 -5.43 13.16 6.79
CA LEU A 56 -6.33 12.65 5.75
C LEU A 56 -6.18 13.55 4.53
N ASP A 57 -5.41 13.10 3.55
CA ASP A 57 -5.05 13.88 2.37
C ASP A 57 -5.62 13.29 1.09
N ASP A 58 -5.81 14.12 0.07
CA ASP A 58 -5.98 13.68 -1.30
C ASP A 58 -4.60 13.68 -2.00
N VAL A 59 -4.14 12.51 -2.42
CA VAL A 59 -2.81 12.31 -3.04
C VAL A 59 -2.95 11.79 -4.48
N PRO A 60 -2.02 12.10 -5.40
CA PRO A 60 -2.09 11.62 -6.78
C PRO A 60 -1.97 10.10 -6.87
N VAL A 61 -2.69 9.48 -7.81
CA VAL A 61 -2.53 8.04 -8.11
C VAL A 61 -1.11 7.78 -8.64
N PRO A 62 -0.33 6.85 -8.05
CA PRO A 62 1.02 6.56 -8.52
C PRO A 62 1.01 5.90 -9.90
N GLU A 63 2.09 6.11 -10.66
CA GLU A 63 2.31 5.39 -11.91
C GLU A 63 2.48 3.89 -11.63
N LEU A 64 1.79 3.07 -12.42
CA LEU A 64 1.81 1.62 -12.31
C LEU A 64 3.00 1.03 -13.09
N GLY A 65 3.89 0.33 -12.39
CA GLY A 65 5.07 -0.30 -12.96
C GLY A 65 4.84 -1.77 -13.36
N PRO A 66 5.85 -2.43 -13.97
CA PRO A 66 5.80 -3.85 -14.27
C PRO A 66 5.61 -4.73 -13.03
N GLY A 67 4.82 -5.78 -13.15
CA GLY A 67 4.62 -6.75 -12.06
C GLY A 67 3.76 -6.26 -10.90
N GLU A 68 3.10 -5.10 -11.02
CA GLU A 68 2.32 -4.47 -9.95
C GLU A 68 0.82 -4.47 -10.21
N ALA A 69 0.05 -4.13 -9.19
CA ALA A 69 -1.38 -3.89 -9.28
C ALA A 69 -1.78 -2.62 -8.53
N LEU A 70 -2.69 -1.84 -9.12
CA LEU A 70 -3.50 -0.86 -8.40
C LEU A 70 -4.72 -1.57 -7.86
N VAL A 71 -5.01 -1.41 -6.57
CA VAL A 71 -6.13 -2.05 -5.87
C VAL A 71 -7.03 -0.97 -5.28
N ALA A 72 -8.33 -1.04 -5.56
CA ALA A 72 -9.34 -0.27 -4.83
C ALA A 72 -9.55 -0.94 -3.48
N VAL A 73 -9.14 -0.26 -2.41
CA VAL A 73 -9.18 -0.82 -1.06
C VAL A 73 -10.57 -0.64 -0.48
N MET A 74 -11.18 -1.75 -0.08
CA MET A 74 -12.48 -1.77 0.59
C MET A 74 -12.33 -1.72 2.11
N ALA A 75 -11.27 -2.36 2.63
CA ALA A 75 -10.90 -2.31 4.03
C ALA A 75 -9.39 -2.51 4.21
N SER A 76 -8.88 -2.04 5.34
CA SER A 76 -7.50 -2.20 5.80
C SER A 76 -7.52 -2.39 7.32
N SER A 77 -6.34 -2.47 7.93
CA SER A 77 -6.14 -2.73 9.36
C SER A 77 -5.15 -1.72 9.97
N VAL A 78 -5.15 -1.63 11.29
CA VAL A 78 -4.15 -0.86 12.05
C VAL A 78 -3.24 -1.83 12.79
N ASN A 79 -2.00 -1.95 12.30
CA ASN A 79 -0.96 -2.79 12.89
C ASN A 79 -0.02 -1.98 13.78
N TYR A 80 0.80 -2.67 14.59
CA TYR A 80 1.85 -2.02 15.39
C TYR A 80 2.82 -1.19 14.54
N ASN A 81 3.13 -1.63 13.31
CA ASN A 81 3.98 -0.86 12.41
C ASN A 81 3.30 0.46 11.97
N SER A 82 1.97 0.51 11.86
CA SER A 82 1.21 1.73 11.58
C SER A 82 1.31 2.69 12.76
N VAL A 83 1.21 2.17 13.99
CA VAL A 83 1.43 2.94 15.22
C VAL A 83 2.86 3.49 15.26
N TRP A 84 3.88 2.66 15.04
CA TRP A 84 5.28 3.09 15.03
C TRP A 84 5.57 4.17 13.99
N THR A 85 5.04 4.03 12.78
CA THR A 85 5.12 5.09 11.77
C THR A 85 4.50 6.38 12.26
N SER A 86 3.30 6.32 12.86
CA SER A 86 2.60 7.51 13.33
C SER A 86 3.32 8.25 14.45
N ILE A 87 4.21 7.59 15.19
CA ILE A 87 5.00 8.23 16.26
C ILE A 87 6.48 8.40 15.89
N PHE A 88 6.83 8.12 14.63
CA PHE A 88 8.17 8.19 14.04
C PHE A 88 9.23 7.35 14.79
N GLU A 89 8.85 6.16 15.28
CA GLU A 89 9.74 5.26 16.02
C GLU A 89 9.99 3.93 15.29
N PRO A 90 11.12 3.23 15.57
CA PRO A 90 12.27 3.71 16.34
C PRO A 90 13.07 4.79 15.59
N VAL A 91 12.82 4.92 14.29
CA VAL A 91 13.29 6.00 13.42
C VAL A 91 12.15 6.34 12.44
N SER A 92 12.17 7.55 11.89
CA SER A 92 11.20 7.97 10.88
C SER A 92 11.23 7.07 9.63
N THR A 93 10.05 6.69 9.13
CA THR A 93 9.93 5.82 7.95
C THR A 93 10.45 6.45 6.66
N PHE A 94 10.49 7.80 6.60
CA PHE A 94 11.08 8.53 5.47
C PHE A 94 12.55 8.13 5.22
N SER A 95 13.29 7.71 6.26
CA SER A 95 14.66 7.21 6.08
C SER A 95 14.74 5.88 5.29
N PHE A 96 13.71 5.03 5.36
CA PHE A 96 13.61 3.84 4.51
C PHE A 96 13.20 4.22 3.09
N LEU A 97 12.22 5.11 2.94
CA LEU A 97 11.72 5.57 1.65
C LEU A 97 12.80 6.27 0.82
N GLU A 98 13.58 7.16 1.42
CA GLU A 98 14.71 7.83 0.75
C GLU A 98 15.82 6.86 0.34
N ARG A 99 16.09 5.83 1.16
CA ARG A 99 17.09 4.82 0.81
C ARG A 99 16.61 3.96 -0.34
N TYR A 100 15.36 3.51 -0.29
CA TYR A 100 14.76 2.73 -1.36
C TYR A 100 14.64 3.52 -2.66
N GLY A 101 14.25 4.80 -2.59
CA GLY A 101 14.11 5.67 -3.75
C GLY A 101 15.41 5.96 -4.52
N LYS A 102 16.58 5.60 -3.97
CA LYS A 102 17.88 5.73 -4.63
C LYS A 102 18.28 4.51 -5.45
N LEU A 103 17.54 3.39 -5.37
CA LEU A 103 17.92 2.14 -6.04
C LEU A 103 17.64 2.17 -7.54
N SER A 104 16.48 2.66 -7.98
CA SER A 104 16.15 2.77 -9.40
C SER A 104 15.10 3.86 -9.67
N GLU A 105 14.87 4.18 -10.95
CA GLU A 105 13.79 5.12 -11.32
C GLU A 105 12.41 4.63 -10.89
N LEU A 106 12.17 3.32 -10.87
CA LEU A 106 10.89 2.76 -10.38
C LEU A 106 10.75 2.87 -8.87
N THR A 107 11.82 2.77 -8.10
CA THR A 107 11.73 2.84 -6.63
C THR A 107 11.63 4.28 -6.13
N LYS A 108 12.14 5.24 -6.92
CA LYS A 108 12.12 6.68 -6.63
C LYS A 108 10.73 7.24 -6.32
N ARG A 109 9.66 6.70 -6.93
CA ARG A 109 8.28 7.14 -6.66
C ARG A 109 7.83 6.94 -5.21
N HIS A 110 8.53 6.12 -4.41
CA HIS A 110 8.22 5.98 -2.99
C HIS A 110 8.82 7.08 -2.12
N ASP A 111 9.88 7.77 -2.58
CA ASP A 111 10.51 8.90 -1.89
C ASP A 111 9.74 10.19 -2.17
N LEU A 112 8.74 10.45 -1.31
CA LEU A 112 7.81 11.57 -1.41
C LEU A 112 7.81 12.37 -0.10
N PRO A 113 7.33 13.63 -0.11
CA PRO A 113 7.20 14.43 1.12
C PRO A 113 6.10 13.92 2.08
N TYR A 114 5.29 12.95 1.65
CA TYR A 114 4.27 12.26 2.43
C TYR A 114 4.45 10.74 2.31
N HIS A 115 3.96 10.02 3.31
CA HIS A 115 3.93 8.56 3.32
C HIS A 115 2.51 8.06 3.59
N VAL A 116 1.90 7.40 2.60
CA VAL A 116 0.63 6.68 2.74
C VAL A 116 0.89 5.35 3.46
N ILE A 117 0.36 5.20 4.67
CA ILE A 117 0.64 4.06 5.55
C ILE A 117 -0.38 2.92 5.41
N GLY A 118 -0.13 1.79 6.07
CA GLY A 118 -1.05 0.66 6.17
C GLY A 118 -0.52 -0.57 5.43
N SER A 119 -0.42 -1.70 6.12
CA SER A 119 0.24 -2.90 5.62
C SER A 119 -0.70 -4.05 5.27
N ASP A 120 -2.00 -3.81 5.34
CA ASP A 120 -3.03 -4.78 4.99
C ASP A 120 -4.02 -4.15 4.01
N LEU A 121 -4.62 -4.97 3.15
CA LEU A 121 -5.80 -4.58 2.38
C LEU A 121 -6.70 -5.79 2.16
N ALA A 122 -7.99 -5.50 1.99
CA ALA A 122 -8.92 -6.30 1.22
C ALA A 122 -9.59 -5.38 0.19
N GLY A 123 -9.65 -5.80 -1.07
CA GLY A 123 -10.11 -4.92 -2.13
C GLY A 123 -10.28 -5.60 -3.48
N VAL A 124 -10.39 -4.78 -4.51
CA VAL A 124 -10.58 -5.23 -5.90
C VAL A 124 -9.47 -4.68 -6.78
N VAL A 125 -8.84 -5.53 -7.58
CA VAL A 125 -7.81 -5.13 -8.54
C VAL A 125 -8.43 -4.17 -9.58
N LEU A 126 -7.86 -2.98 -9.73
CA LEU A 126 -8.26 -2.00 -10.74
C LEU A 126 -7.46 -2.17 -12.02
N ARG A 127 -6.13 -2.26 -11.90
CA ARG A 127 -5.20 -2.36 -13.02
C ARG A 127 -4.03 -3.24 -12.65
N THR A 128 -3.45 -3.88 -13.66
CA THR A 128 -2.22 -4.66 -13.53
C THR A 128 -1.17 -4.13 -14.50
N GLY A 129 0.07 -4.12 -14.04
CA GLY A 129 1.22 -3.67 -14.81
C GLY A 129 1.69 -4.71 -15.83
N PRO A 130 2.64 -4.34 -16.71
CA PRO A 130 3.24 -5.26 -17.65
C PRO A 130 3.77 -6.54 -16.98
N GLY A 131 3.52 -7.70 -17.60
CA GLY A 131 4.02 -9.00 -17.12
C GLY A 131 3.15 -9.70 -16.06
N VAL A 132 2.13 -9.04 -15.51
CA VAL A 132 1.18 -9.68 -14.61
C VAL A 132 0.21 -10.56 -15.41
N ASN A 133 0.13 -11.85 -15.06
CA ASN A 133 -0.79 -12.81 -15.69
C ASN A 133 -1.74 -13.50 -14.70
N ALA A 134 -1.40 -13.51 -13.41
CA ALA A 134 -2.15 -14.23 -12.38
C ALA A 134 -3.40 -13.46 -11.90
N TRP A 135 -3.47 -12.16 -12.20
CA TRP A 135 -4.48 -11.24 -11.70
C TRP A 135 -5.02 -10.36 -12.82
N ASN A 136 -6.30 -10.03 -12.75
CA ASN A 136 -7.02 -9.20 -13.70
C ASN A 136 -7.85 -8.13 -12.97
N PRO A 137 -8.19 -7.02 -13.65
CA PRO A 137 -9.18 -6.08 -13.14
C PRO A 137 -10.48 -6.80 -12.72
N GLY A 138 -10.99 -6.48 -11.53
CA GLY A 138 -12.18 -7.11 -10.94
C GLY A 138 -11.91 -8.26 -9.98
N ASP A 139 -10.67 -8.76 -9.87
CA ASP A 139 -10.34 -9.81 -8.90
C ASP A 139 -10.42 -9.29 -7.46
N GLU A 140 -11.14 -10.02 -6.60
CA GLU A 140 -11.19 -9.75 -5.15
C GLU A 140 -9.95 -10.31 -4.46
N VAL A 141 -9.21 -9.44 -3.77
CA VAL A 141 -7.89 -9.77 -3.22
C VAL A 141 -7.75 -9.31 -1.77
N VAL A 142 -6.87 -10.01 -1.06
CA VAL A 142 -6.15 -9.54 0.12
C VAL A 142 -4.66 -9.50 -0.21
N ALA A 143 -3.83 -8.85 0.60
CA ALA A 143 -2.39 -8.79 0.34
C ALA A 143 -1.55 -9.13 1.58
N HIS A 144 -0.43 -9.82 1.39
CA HIS A 144 0.61 -9.91 2.41
C HIS A 144 1.57 -8.72 2.29
N CYS A 145 2.17 -8.31 3.42
CA CYS A 145 2.99 -7.10 3.44
C CYS A 145 4.44 -7.30 2.96
N LEU A 146 4.93 -8.53 2.81
CA LEU A 146 6.30 -8.76 2.34
C LEU A 146 6.48 -8.35 0.86
N SER A 147 7.29 -7.33 0.60
CA SER A 147 7.72 -6.90 -0.74
C SER A 147 9.18 -7.27 -0.93
N VAL A 148 9.47 -8.09 -1.95
CA VAL A 148 10.82 -8.53 -2.32
C VAL A 148 11.14 -8.15 -3.76
N GLU A 149 12.41 -7.89 -4.05
CA GLU A 149 12.88 -7.67 -5.43
C GLU A 149 13.31 -8.98 -6.10
N LEU A 150 13.92 -9.90 -5.35
CA LEU A 150 14.40 -11.21 -5.83
C LEU A 150 15.45 -11.15 -6.96
N GLU A 151 16.13 -10.01 -7.10
CA GLU A 151 17.31 -9.88 -7.96
C GLU A 151 18.53 -10.61 -7.37
N SER A 152 18.63 -10.67 -6.04
CA SER A 152 19.68 -11.44 -5.35
C SER A 152 19.33 -12.93 -5.31
N SER A 153 20.33 -13.80 -5.49
CA SER A 153 20.18 -15.25 -5.35
C SER A 153 19.86 -15.70 -3.93
N ASP A 154 20.17 -14.90 -2.91
CA ASP A 154 20.01 -15.26 -1.50
C ASP A 154 18.53 -15.56 -1.16
N GLY A 155 17.60 -14.86 -1.80
CA GLY A 155 16.15 -15.02 -1.61
C GLY A 155 15.52 -16.21 -2.37
N HIS A 156 16.28 -16.97 -3.17
CA HIS A 156 15.70 -17.95 -4.11
C HIS A 156 15.36 -19.30 -3.47
N ASN A 157 15.87 -19.59 -2.26
CA ASN A 157 15.48 -20.76 -1.47
C ASN A 157 14.56 -20.41 -0.29
N ASP A 158 14.57 -19.13 0.13
CA ASP A 158 13.65 -18.55 1.10
C ASP A 158 13.61 -17.03 0.87
N THR A 159 12.44 -16.49 0.48
CA THR A 159 12.31 -15.08 0.14
C THR A 159 12.52 -14.15 1.33
N MET A 160 12.44 -14.67 2.56
CA MET A 160 12.77 -13.92 3.78
C MET A 160 14.26 -13.58 3.88
N LEU A 161 15.11 -14.23 3.07
CA LEU A 161 16.54 -13.97 2.97
C LEU A 161 16.89 -13.00 1.83
N ASP A 162 15.90 -12.47 1.11
CA ASP A 162 16.14 -11.42 0.12
C ASP A 162 16.70 -10.16 0.82
N PRO A 163 17.88 -9.65 0.42
CA PRO A 163 18.51 -8.51 1.10
C PRO A 163 17.75 -7.18 0.89
N GLU A 164 16.80 -7.14 -0.06
CA GLU A 164 15.98 -5.98 -0.39
C GLU A 164 14.50 -6.20 0.00
N GLN A 165 14.23 -7.15 0.89
CA GLN A 165 12.91 -7.33 1.47
C GLN A 165 12.47 -6.10 2.26
N ARG A 166 11.19 -5.75 2.15
CA ARG A 166 10.56 -4.61 2.82
C ARG A 166 9.14 -4.95 3.23
N ILE A 167 8.65 -4.26 4.25
CA ILE A 167 7.25 -4.29 4.66
C ILE A 167 6.48 -3.19 3.91
N TRP A 168 5.53 -3.60 3.08
CA TRP A 168 4.66 -2.70 2.31
C TRP A 168 3.83 -1.79 3.24
N GLY A 169 3.74 -0.50 2.91
CA GLY A 169 3.07 0.52 3.72
C GLY A 169 3.80 0.91 5.02
N PHE A 170 5.04 0.43 5.18
CA PHE A 170 5.95 0.79 6.28
C PHE A 170 7.33 1.20 5.75
N GLU A 171 7.98 0.35 4.96
CA GLU A 171 9.25 0.61 4.27
C GLU A 171 9.04 0.93 2.77
N THR A 172 7.79 0.91 2.32
CA THR A 172 7.35 1.39 1.01
C THR A 172 6.19 2.35 1.20
N ASN A 173 6.07 3.33 0.29
CA ASN A 173 4.89 4.18 0.19
C ASN A 173 3.66 3.42 -0.36
N PHE A 174 2.53 4.14 -0.54
CA PHE A 174 1.29 3.66 -1.16
C PHE A 174 0.63 2.46 -0.44
N GLY A 175 0.60 2.53 0.90
CA GLY A 175 -0.03 1.54 1.77
C GLY A 175 -1.56 1.47 1.68
N GLY A 176 -2.12 0.55 2.47
CA GLY A 176 -3.53 0.15 2.45
C GLY A 176 -4.50 1.02 3.26
N LEU A 177 -4.05 1.93 4.13
CA LEU A 177 -4.96 2.87 4.82
C LEU A 177 -5.32 4.03 3.88
N ALA A 178 -5.91 3.70 2.74
CA ALA A 178 -6.29 4.63 1.68
C ALA A 178 -7.40 4.04 0.81
N GLU A 179 -7.94 4.81 -0.13
CA GLU A 179 -8.91 4.32 -1.11
C GLU A 179 -8.25 3.51 -2.25
N ILE A 180 -6.98 3.79 -2.57
CA ILE A 180 -6.19 3.06 -3.57
C ILE A 180 -4.83 2.70 -2.99
N ALA A 181 -4.40 1.46 -3.23
CA ALA A 181 -3.07 0.96 -2.91
C ALA A 181 -2.32 0.58 -4.19
N LEU A 182 -0.99 0.72 -4.14
CA LEU A 182 -0.07 0.14 -5.13
C LEU A 182 0.69 -1.00 -4.46
N VAL A 183 0.58 -2.20 -5.03
CA VAL A 183 1.19 -3.42 -4.50
C VAL A 183 1.86 -4.21 -5.62
N LYS A 184 2.89 -5.00 -5.29
CA LYS A 184 3.40 -6.00 -6.23
C LYS A 184 2.38 -7.11 -6.38
N SER A 185 2.20 -7.62 -7.59
CA SER A 185 1.23 -8.67 -7.90
C SER A 185 1.51 -10.00 -7.17
N ASN A 186 2.76 -10.23 -6.77
CA ASN A 186 3.16 -11.39 -5.98
C ASN A 186 2.81 -11.26 -4.48
N GLN A 187 2.28 -10.11 -4.04
CA GLN A 187 1.75 -9.91 -2.69
C GLN A 187 0.28 -10.35 -2.55
N LEU A 188 -0.42 -10.45 -3.68
CA LEU A 188 -1.86 -10.66 -3.72
C LEU A 188 -2.21 -12.12 -3.45
N MET A 189 -3.33 -12.30 -2.75
CA MET A 189 -3.98 -13.58 -2.48
C MET A 189 -5.49 -13.41 -2.68
N PRO A 190 -6.22 -14.47 -3.07
CA PRO A 190 -7.66 -14.35 -3.29
C PRO A 190 -8.38 -14.04 -1.98
N LYS A 191 -9.31 -13.08 -1.99
CA LYS A 191 -10.11 -12.77 -0.82
C LYS A 191 -10.94 -14.00 -0.38
N PRO A 192 -10.95 -14.36 0.92
CA PRO A 192 -11.87 -15.37 1.43
C PRO A 192 -13.34 -14.96 1.21
N LYS A 193 -14.06 -15.75 0.40
CA LYS A 193 -15.44 -15.44 -0.03
C LYS A 193 -16.48 -15.38 1.10
N HIS A 194 -16.19 -16.03 2.23
CA HIS A 194 -17.11 -16.12 3.36
C HIS A 194 -16.93 -15.00 4.39
N LEU A 195 -15.91 -14.16 4.22
CA LEU A 195 -15.61 -13.02 5.10
C LEU A 195 -16.09 -11.72 4.45
N SER A 196 -16.47 -10.76 5.29
CA SER A 196 -16.60 -9.35 4.92
C SER A 196 -15.25 -8.78 4.45
N TRP A 197 -15.23 -7.52 3.99
CA TRP A 197 -14.00 -6.86 3.56
C TRP A 197 -13.07 -6.62 4.76
N GLU A 198 -13.63 -6.11 5.85
CA GLU A 198 -12.93 -5.80 7.09
C GLU A 198 -12.43 -7.06 7.82
N GLU A 199 -13.18 -8.16 7.81
CA GLU A 199 -12.70 -9.44 8.37
C GLU A 199 -11.60 -10.06 7.51
N ALA A 200 -11.64 -9.86 6.18
CA ALA A 200 -10.61 -10.37 5.28
C ALA A 200 -9.30 -9.55 5.33
N ALA A 201 -9.38 -8.28 5.76
CA ALA A 201 -8.24 -7.38 5.90
C ALA A 201 -7.57 -7.44 7.28
N ALA A 202 -8.11 -8.23 8.21
CA ALA A 202 -7.69 -8.29 9.62
C ALA A 202 -6.58 -9.31 9.91
#